data_AF-A0A417F6G2-F1
#
_entry.id   AF-A0A417F6G2-F1
#
_cell.length_a   1.000
_cell.length_b   1.000
_cell.length_c   1.000
_cell.angle_alpha   90.00
_cell.angle_beta   90.00
_cell.angle_gamma   90.00
#
_symmetry.space_group_name_H-M   'P 1'
#
loop_
_entity.id
_entity.type
_entity.pdbx_description
1 polymer ?
#
loop_
_entity_poly.entity_id
_entity_poly.type
_entity_poly.pdbx_seq_one_letter_code
_entity_poly.pdbx_strand_id
1 'polypeptide(L)'
;MFQNRNKSQEKQKKPRVLSIGTRRPVVIALWALLICAFAFAVYKDFTAVDTHTVHETTVVQEEVTDTNAIESFVTNFAKVYYSWEQSAASIEQRTENLKYYLTDELLTLNVDTVRSDVPVSSKVEDVQIWSVEEIGDKVYKIVYSVSQNVINGEESSVITSVYEVSVYVDDAGDMVIIQSPTITGKPQKSGYVPETAEPDGTVSAEETTEITEFLTTFFTLYPTATEQELSYYVSGGALPVIGNDSYVFAGLVNPVFTKNGDAVTANVAVQYLDQRTGMTQVSQFTLHLRQVEGNWKISC
;
A
#
# COMPACT_ATOMS: atom_id res chain seq x y z
N MET A 1 39.76 51.68 108.96
CA MET A 1 40.36 53.03 108.82
C MET A 1 40.43 53.39 107.35
N PHE A 2 40.17 54.66 107.04
CA PHE A 2 40.42 55.41 105.79
C PHE A 2 41.68 54.95 105.00
N GLN A 3 41.85 55.11 103.68
CA GLN A 3 41.59 56.29 102.83
C GLN A 3 41.76 55.95 101.31
N ASN A 4 41.14 56.77 100.46
CA ASN A 4 41.12 56.83 98.98
C ASN A 4 42.42 56.53 98.19
N ARG A 5 42.26 56.03 96.94
CA ARG A 5 43.00 56.50 95.74
C ARG A 5 42.40 56.00 94.39
N ASN A 6 42.65 56.81 93.36
CA ASN A 6 41.96 56.97 92.07
C ASN A 6 42.50 56.12 90.89
N LYS A 7 41.58 55.85 89.94
CA LYS A 7 41.64 55.83 88.45
C LYS A 7 42.86 55.28 87.67
N SER A 8 42.57 54.38 86.72
CA SER A 8 42.84 54.56 85.27
C SER A 8 41.89 53.69 84.43
N GLN A 9 41.40 54.20 83.28
CA GLN A 9 40.47 53.50 82.36
C GLN A 9 41.26 52.68 81.32
N GLU A 10 41.00 51.37 81.22
CA GLU A 10 41.43 50.54 80.09
C GLU A 10 40.27 50.31 79.09
N LYS A 11 40.55 50.58 77.80
CA LYS A 11 39.60 50.51 76.69
C LYS A 11 39.19 49.06 76.37
N GLN A 12 37.88 48.84 76.23
CA GLN A 12 37.30 47.62 75.66
C GLN A 12 37.82 47.35 74.23
N LYS A 13 38.38 46.16 74.00
CA LYS A 13 38.71 45.64 72.66
C LYS A 13 37.43 45.07 72.01
N LYS A 14 36.98 45.67 70.92
CA LYS A 14 35.90 45.14 70.07
C LYS A 14 36.40 43.92 69.27
N PRO A 15 35.59 42.87 69.07
CA PRO A 15 35.92 41.79 68.14
C PRO A 15 35.99 42.33 66.71
N ARG A 16 37.05 41.98 65.97
CA ARG A 16 37.21 42.33 64.55
C ARG A 16 36.25 41.46 63.73
N VAL A 17 35.22 42.08 63.17
CA VAL A 17 34.34 41.46 62.18
C VAL A 17 35.01 41.62 60.80
N LEU A 18 35.42 40.50 60.19
CA LEU A 18 35.81 40.46 58.78
C LEU A 18 34.53 40.36 57.94
N SER A 19 33.98 41.49 57.52
CA SER A 19 32.95 41.49 56.47
C SER A 19 33.64 41.25 55.13
N ILE A 20 33.61 40.02 54.63
CA ILE A 20 34.00 39.71 53.25
C ILE A 20 32.89 40.25 52.35
N GLY A 21 33.04 41.51 51.95
CA GLY A 21 32.19 42.13 50.96
C GLY A 21 32.36 41.42 49.63
N THR A 22 31.27 40.88 49.09
CA THR A 22 31.18 40.26 47.78
C THR A 22 31.71 41.24 46.75
N ARG A 23 32.96 41.06 46.30
CA ARG A 23 33.58 41.99 45.35
C ARG A 23 32.78 41.89 44.05
N ARG A 24 32.14 43.00 43.65
CA ARG A 24 31.30 43.13 42.44
C ARG A 24 31.81 42.35 41.19
N PRO A 25 33.11 42.31 40.85
CA PRO A 25 33.57 41.52 39.69
C PRO A 25 33.43 39.99 39.88
N VAL A 26 33.56 39.47 41.11
CA VAL A 26 33.41 38.04 41.41
C VAL A 26 31.95 37.61 41.25
N VAL A 27 31.02 38.48 41.65
CA VAL A 27 29.59 38.26 41.44
C VAL A 27 29.28 38.21 39.95
N ILE A 28 29.81 39.15 39.16
CA ILE A 28 29.62 39.17 37.70
C ILE A 28 30.20 37.90 37.04
N ALA A 29 31.38 37.44 37.47
CA ALA A 29 31.96 36.20 36.98
C ALA A 29 31.10 34.97 37.30
N LEU A 30 30.52 34.91 38.50
CA LEU A 30 29.59 33.83 38.90
C LEU A 30 28.29 33.87 38.11
N TRP A 31 27.73 35.06 37.85
CA TRP A 31 26.54 35.21 37.00
C TRP A 31 26.82 34.82 35.54
N ALA A 32 27.98 35.19 35.00
CA ALA A 32 28.38 34.78 33.65
C ALA A 32 28.53 33.25 33.54
N LEU A 33 29.17 32.62 34.53
CA LEU A 33 29.36 31.18 34.58
C LEU A 33 28.02 30.43 34.70
N LEU A 34 27.07 30.96 35.48
CA LEU A 34 25.72 30.41 35.60
C LEU A 34 24.97 30.45 34.27
N ILE A 35 25.05 31.57 33.54
CA ILE A 35 24.41 31.72 32.22
C ILE A 35 25.04 30.74 31.21
N CYS A 36 26.36 30.58 31.22
CA CYS A 36 27.04 29.60 30.35
C CYS A 36 26.61 28.16 30.66
N ALA A 37 26.51 27.79 31.94
CA ALA A 37 26.07 26.45 32.33
C ALA A 37 24.62 26.18 31.93
N PHE A 38 23.74 27.18 32.09
CA PHE A 38 22.34 27.08 31.69
C PHE A 38 22.20 26.96 30.16
N ALA A 39 22.94 27.77 29.38
CA ALA A 39 22.96 27.68 27.93
C ALA A 39 23.48 26.30 27.45
N PHE A 40 24.47 25.75 28.13
CA PHE A 40 25.01 24.42 27.81
C PHE A 40 24.03 23.29 28.15
N ALA A 41 23.28 23.41 29.26
CA ALA A 41 22.24 22.47 29.62
C ALA A 41 21.08 22.49 28.62
N VAL A 42 20.63 23.68 28.21
CA VAL A 42 19.61 23.86 27.17
C VAL A 42 20.10 23.33 25.82
N TYR A 43 21.34 23.62 25.43
CA TYR A 43 21.93 23.06 24.21
C TYR A 43 21.95 21.52 24.25
N LYS A 44 22.37 20.93 25.38
CA LYS A 44 22.35 19.48 25.58
C LYS A 44 20.94 18.90 25.49
N ASP A 45 19.96 19.56 26.08
CA ASP A 45 18.55 19.15 26.07
C ASP A 45 17.97 19.20 24.65
N PHE A 46 18.22 20.28 23.91
CA PHE A 46 17.83 20.39 22.49
C PHE A 46 18.58 19.43 21.56
N THR A 47 19.84 19.06 21.87
CA THR A 47 20.55 18.00 21.11
C THR A 47 20.18 16.58 21.55
N ALA A 48 19.54 16.41 22.71
CA ALA A 48 19.09 15.10 23.21
C ALA A 48 17.64 14.81 22.83
N VAL A 49 16.82 15.85 22.66
CA VAL A 49 15.43 15.79 22.19
C VAL A 49 15.43 15.98 20.67
N ASP A 50 15.85 14.95 19.94
CA ASP A 50 15.33 14.58 18.61
C ASP A 50 16.07 13.36 17.99
N THR A 51 16.62 12.47 18.81
CA THR A 51 16.84 11.07 18.38
C THR A 51 15.58 10.26 18.69
N HIS A 52 14.42 10.75 18.29
CA HIS A 52 13.38 9.81 17.92
C HIS A 52 13.84 9.24 16.59
N THR A 53 14.12 7.93 16.62
CA THR A 53 14.27 7.07 15.46
C THR A 53 13.11 7.34 14.50
N VAL A 54 13.27 8.34 13.64
CA VAL A 54 12.54 8.42 12.41
C VAL A 54 13.06 7.19 11.67
N HIS A 55 12.26 6.13 11.65
CA HIS A 55 12.34 5.23 10.52
C HIS A 55 12.15 6.14 9.33
N GLU A 56 13.26 6.50 8.67
CA GLU A 56 13.28 6.99 7.32
C GLU A 56 12.60 5.89 6.51
N THR A 57 11.28 5.96 6.44
CA THR A 57 10.52 5.39 5.35
C THR A 57 11.07 6.13 4.16
N THR A 58 12.13 5.60 3.58
CA THR A 58 12.59 6.00 2.26
C THR A 58 11.43 5.59 1.38
N VAL A 59 10.49 6.52 1.20
CA VAL A 59 9.50 6.43 0.15
C VAL A 59 10.36 6.54 -1.10
N VAL A 60 10.83 5.38 -1.58
CA VAL A 60 11.30 5.25 -2.94
C VAL A 60 10.12 5.76 -3.76
N GLN A 61 10.24 6.97 -4.28
CA GLN A 61 9.35 7.44 -5.33
C GLN A 61 9.66 6.51 -6.50
N GLU A 62 8.92 5.42 -6.56
CA GLU A 62 8.90 4.53 -7.70
C GLU A 62 8.41 5.41 -8.85
N GLU A 63 9.32 5.73 -9.77
CA GLU A 63 8.96 6.39 -11.01
C GLU A 63 8.02 5.42 -11.72
N VAL A 64 6.74 5.79 -11.81
CA VAL A 64 5.72 5.00 -12.49
C VAL A 64 6.07 5.02 -13.97
N THR A 65 6.94 4.09 -14.35
CA THR A 65 7.33 3.89 -15.74
C THR A 65 6.18 3.17 -16.42
N ASP A 66 5.66 3.75 -17.51
CA ASP A 66 4.62 3.11 -18.31
C ASP A 66 5.20 1.88 -19.01
N THR A 67 4.88 0.70 -18.50
CA THR A 67 5.35 -0.60 -19.03
C THR A 67 4.43 -1.19 -20.09
N ASN A 68 3.30 -0.54 -20.43
CA ASN A 68 2.27 -1.11 -21.31
C ASN A 68 2.82 -1.51 -22.70
N ALA A 69 3.77 -0.74 -23.23
CA ALA A 69 4.43 -1.02 -24.50
C ALA A 69 5.25 -2.32 -24.42
N ILE A 70 6.03 -2.48 -23.36
CA ILE A 70 6.86 -3.67 -23.08
C ILE A 70 5.97 -4.90 -22.89
N GLU A 71 4.90 -4.76 -22.09
CA GLU A 71 3.92 -5.83 -21.85
C GLU A 71 3.27 -6.30 -23.15
N SER A 72 2.84 -5.36 -24.00
CA SER A 72 2.24 -5.64 -25.29
C SER A 72 3.24 -6.31 -26.24
N PHE A 73 4.49 -5.83 -26.27
CA PHE A 73 5.56 -6.39 -27.08
C PHE A 73 5.86 -7.85 -26.69
N VAL A 74 6.04 -8.13 -25.39
CA VAL A 74 6.28 -9.49 -24.88
C VAL A 74 5.06 -10.39 -25.10
N THR A 75 3.84 -9.88 -24.94
CA THR A 75 2.61 -10.62 -25.23
C THR A 75 2.54 -11.07 -26.68
N ASN A 76 2.85 -10.18 -27.63
CA ASN A 76 2.84 -10.49 -29.06
C ASN A 76 3.98 -11.43 -29.44
N PHE A 77 5.17 -11.23 -28.88
CA PHE A 77 6.28 -12.16 -29.00
C PHE A 77 5.89 -13.57 -28.54
N ALA A 78 5.30 -13.71 -27.35
CA ALA A 78 4.89 -15.00 -26.80
C ALA A 78 3.85 -15.70 -27.70
N LYS A 79 2.88 -14.96 -28.25
CA LYS A 79 1.91 -15.52 -29.21
C LYS A 79 2.59 -16.15 -30.44
N VAL A 80 3.62 -15.50 -30.98
CA VAL A 80 4.41 -16.03 -32.11
C VAL A 80 5.30 -17.19 -31.66
N TYR A 81 6.02 -17.02 -30.56
CA TYR A 81 7.01 -17.98 -30.08
C TYR A 81 6.37 -19.32 -29.72
N TYR A 82 5.18 -19.32 -29.11
CA TYR A 82 4.53 -20.53 -28.59
C TYR A 82 3.39 -21.06 -29.47
N SER A 83 3.19 -20.52 -30.69
CA SER A 83 2.16 -21.02 -31.62
C SER A 83 2.76 -21.55 -32.92
N TRP A 84 2.38 -22.75 -33.33
CA TRP A 84 2.72 -23.36 -34.61
C TRP A 84 1.71 -24.45 -34.99
N GLU A 85 1.49 -24.61 -36.30
CA GLU A 85 0.74 -25.74 -36.86
C GLU A 85 1.68 -26.83 -37.36
N GLN A 86 1.15 -28.04 -37.55
CA GLN A 86 1.90 -29.19 -38.08
C GLN A 86 2.16 -29.07 -39.60
N SER A 87 2.83 -28.01 -40.03
CA SER A 87 3.23 -27.82 -41.43
C SER A 87 4.55 -27.05 -41.53
N ALA A 88 5.38 -27.41 -42.51
CA ALA A 88 6.63 -26.70 -42.78
C ALA A 88 6.41 -25.20 -43.02
N ALA A 89 5.36 -24.84 -43.76
CA ALA A 89 5.00 -23.44 -44.01
C ALA A 89 4.67 -22.68 -42.71
N SER A 90 3.98 -23.31 -41.76
CA SER A 90 3.69 -22.67 -40.47
C SER A 90 4.96 -22.46 -39.63
N ILE A 91 5.88 -23.43 -39.64
CA ILE A 91 7.14 -23.36 -38.90
C ILE A 91 8.08 -22.31 -39.51
N GLU A 92 8.15 -22.23 -40.84
CA GLU A 92 8.89 -21.20 -41.57
C GLU A 92 8.31 -19.82 -41.29
N GLN A 93 6.99 -19.65 -41.40
CA GLN A 93 6.32 -18.38 -41.10
C GLN A 93 6.54 -17.94 -39.65
N ARG A 94 6.51 -18.87 -38.69
CA ARG A 94 6.86 -18.59 -37.29
C ARG A 94 8.28 -18.03 -37.21
N THR A 95 9.25 -18.67 -37.87
CA THR A 95 10.66 -18.23 -37.87
C THR A 95 10.82 -16.85 -38.49
N GLU A 96 10.14 -16.56 -39.60
CA GLU A 96 10.12 -15.22 -40.21
C GLU A 96 9.51 -14.17 -39.28
N ASN A 97 8.44 -14.51 -38.57
CA ASN A 97 7.79 -13.60 -37.63
C ASN A 97 8.64 -13.34 -36.37
N LEU A 98 9.50 -14.27 -35.97
CA LEU A 98 10.40 -14.08 -34.83
C LEU A 98 11.48 -13.02 -35.08
N LYS A 99 11.79 -12.71 -36.35
CA LYS A 99 12.73 -11.64 -36.74
C LYS A 99 12.32 -10.25 -36.23
N TYR A 100 11.03 -10.02 -36.00
CA TYR A 100 10.53 -8.75 -35.49
C TYR A 100 10.73 -8.59 -33.97
N TYR A 101 11.20 -9.62 -33.27
CA TYR A 101 11.32 -9.63 -31.82
C TYR A 101 12.72 -9.99 -31.33
N LEU A 102 13.40 -10.93 -32.00
CA LEU A 102 14.67 -11.48 -31.55
C LEU A 102 15.88 -10.79 -32.20
N THR A 103 17.01 -10.78 -31.50
CA THR A 103 18.32 -10.53 -32.14
C THR A 103 18.67 -11.66 -33.11
N ASP A 104 19.58 -11.41 -34.07
CA ASP A 104 20.04 -12.43 -35.02
C ASP A 104 20.64 -13.66 -34.33
N GLU A 105 21.34 -13.46 -33.22
CA GLU A 105 21.90 -14.54 -32.41
C GLU A 105 20.81 -15.40 -31.79
N LEU A 106 19.79 -14.78 -31.18
CA LEU A 106 18.66 -15.51 -30.61
C LEU A 106 17.81 -16.17 -31.69
N LEU A 107 17.63 -15.54 -32.85
CA LEU A 107 16.93 -16.15 -33.97
C LEU A 107 17.62 -17.44 -34.40
N THR A 108 18.96 -17.41 -34.53
CA THR A 108 19.77 -18.58 -34.88
C THR A 108 19.59 -19.74 -33.89
N LEU A 109 19.50 -19.42 -32.59
CA LEU A 109 19.22 -20.42 -31.55
C LEU A 109 17.81 -21.01 -31.61
N ASN A 110 16.87 -20.34 -32.29
CA ASN A 110 15.45 -20.68 -32.31
C ASN A 110 14.95 -21.32 -33.62
N VAL A 111 15.79 -21.43 -34.66
CA VAL A 111 15.39 -21.96 -35.98
C VAL A 111 14.86 -23.39 -35.88
N ASP A 112 15.55 -24.26 -35.13
CA ASP A 112 15.25 -25.70 -35.07
C ASP A 112 14.48 -26.13 -33.80
N THR A 113 13.92 -25.18 -33.04
CA THR A 113 13.22 -25.50 -31.78
C THR A 113 11.88 -26.18 -31.99
N VAL A 114 11.25 -25.99 -33.16
CA VAL A 114 10.01 -26.68 -33.55
C VAL A 114 10.33 -27.69 -34.65
N ARG A 115 10.20 -28.96 -34.30
CA ARG A 115 10.54 -30.07 -35.19
C ARG A 115 9.38 -30.43 -36.11
N SER A 116 9.60 -30.37 -37.42
CA SER A 116 8.59 -30.73 -38.43
C SER A 116 8.23 -32.22 -38.44
N ASP A 117 9.08 -33.09 -37.88
CA ASP A 117 8.84 -34.53 -37.78
C ASP A 117 8.06 -34.94 -36.52
N VAL A 118 7.76 -34.00 -35.62
CA VAL A 118 6.94 -34.23 -34.43
C VAL A 118 5.51 -33.75 -34.69
N PRO A 119 4.47 -34.62 -34.54
CA PRO A 119 3.08 -34.30 -34.92
C PRO A 119 2.35 -33.50 -33.82
N VAL A 120 3.00 -32.45 -33.32
CA VAL A 120 2.46 -31.60 -32.26
C VAL A 120 2.22 -30.20 -32.84
N SER A 121 1.02 -29.67 -32.65
CA SER A 121 0.73 -28.24 -32.85
C SER A 121 0.46 -27.56 -31.51
N SER A 122 0.65 -26.25 -31.50
CA SER A 122 0.35 -25.44 -30.34
C SER A 122 -0.28 -24.12 -30.74
N LYS A 123 -1.27 -23.68 -29.97
CA LYS A 123 -1.90 -22.38 -30.12
C LYS A 123 -1.99 -21.70 -28.76
N VAL A 124 -1.45 -20.50 -28.66
CA VAL A 124 -1.61 -19.66 -27.48
C VAL A 124 -3.06 -19.22 -27.35
N GLU A 125 -3.65 -19.48 -26.18
CA GLU A 125 -5.00 -19.04 -25.81
C GLU A 125 -4.94 -17.74 -25.00
N ASP A 126 -3.99 -17.64 -24.07
CA ASP A 126 -3.83 -16.49 -23.18
C ASP A 126 -2.35 -16.25 -22.83
N VAL A 127 -2.01 -14.98 -22.61
CA VAL A 127 -0.72 -14.55 -22.08
C VAL A 127 -0.98 -13.55 -20.97
N GLN A 128 -0.46 -13.84 -19.78
CA GLN A 128 -0.57 -12.96 -18.62
C GLN A 128 0.81 -12.49 -18.21
N ILE A 129 1.03 -11.17 -18.23
CA ILE A 129 2.23 -10.57 -17.65
C ILE A 129 2.04 -10.49 -16.14
N TRP A 130 3.07 -10.92 -15.41
CA TRP A 130 3.11 -10.93 -13.94
C TRP A 130 3.92 -9.78 -13.37
N SER A 131 5.03 -9.44 -14.03
CA SER A 131 5.89 -8.34 -13.62
C SER A 131 6.73 -7.84 -14.78
N VAL A 132 7.08 -6.56 -14.72
CA VAL A 132 8.08 -5.90 -15.55
C VAL A 132 9.01 -5.16 -14.60
N GLU A 133 10.29 -5.52 -14.59
CA GLU A 133 11.29 -4.96 -13.67
C GLU A 133 12.48 -4.45 -14.48
N GLU A 134 12.85 -3.18 -14.33
CA GLU A 134 14.10 -2.67 -14.90
C GLU A 134 15.29 -3.22 -14.10
N ILE A 135 16.17 -3.99 -14.75
CA ILE A 135 17.30 -4.68 -14.12
C ILE A 135 18.66 -4.13 -14.54
N GLY A 136 18.67 -3.12 -15.41
CA GLY A 136 19.87 -2.48 -15.94
C GLY A 136 19.48 -1.34 -16.88
N ASP A 137 20.47 -0.63 -17.42
CA ASP A 137 20.25 0.51 -18.32
C ASP A 137 19.36 0.11 -19.51
N LYS A 138 18.08 0.51 -19.44
CA LYS A 138 17.04 0.20 -20.43
C LYS A 138 16.82 -1.29 -20.69
N VAL A 139 17.16 -2.14 -19.73
CA VAL A 139 16.94 -3.58 -19.79
C VAL A 139 15.89 -3.97 -18.77
N TYR A 140 14.84 -4.61 -19.25
CA TYR A 140 13.71 -5.04 -18.47
C TYR A 140 13.63 -6.55 -18.42
N LYS A 141 13.38 -7.09 -17.24
CA LYS A 141 13.01 -8.49 -17.02
C LYS A 141 11.49 -8.59 -16.90
N ILE A 142 10.91 -9.48 -17.68
CA ILE A 142 9.47 -9.70 -17.70
C ILE A 142 9.19 -11.14 -17.29
N VAL A 143 8.32 -11.33 -16.29
CA VAL A 143 7.76 -12.64 -15.93
C VAL A 143 6.37 -12.74 -16.52
N TYR A 144 6.07 -13.81 -17.25
CA TYR A 144 4.78 -14.01 -17.90
C TYR A 144 4.38 -15.49 -17.93
N SER A 145 3.08 -15.76 -17.96
CA SER A 145 2.55 -17.11 -18.19
C SER A 145 1.88 -17.22 -19.55
N VAL A 146 2.01 -18.38 -20.17
CA VAL A 146 1.39 -18.70 -21.46
C VAL A 146 0.47 -19.90 -21.27
N SER A 147 -0.81 -19.72 -21.60
CA SER A 147 -1.78 -20.81 -21.75
C SER A 147 -1.81 -21.25 -23.20
N GLN A 148 -1.62 -22.54 -23.46
CA GLN A 148 -1.54 -23.11 -24.80
C GLN A 148 -2.51 -24.28 -24.92
N ASN A 149 -3.26 -24.31 -26.01
CA ASN A 149 -3.86 -25.55 -26.49
C ASN A 149 -2.80 -26.31 -27.28
N VAL A 150 -2.46 -27.51 -26.82
CA VAL A 150 -1.50 -28.40 -27.47
C VAL A 150 -2.26 -29.59 -28.02
N ILE A 151 -2.08 -29.86 -29.31
CA ILE A 151 -2.66 -31.01 -30.00
C ILE A 151 -1.53 -31.95 -30.36
N ASN A 152 -1.64 -33.21 -29.94
CA ASN A 152 -0.71 -34.30 -30.27
C ASN A 152 -1.51 -35.45 -30.89
N GLY A 153 -1.55 -35.51 -32.22
CA GLY A 153 -2.46 -36.41 -32.93
C GLY A 153 -3.94 -36.08 -32.65
N GLU A 154 -4.66 -37.01 -32.03
CA GLU A 154 -6.08 -36.84 -31.65
C GLU A 154 -6.26 -36.26 -30.24
N GLU A 155 -5.19 -36.22 -29.43
CA GLU A 155 -5.25 -35.71 -28.06
C GLU A 155 -5.10 -34.18 -28.05
N SER A 156 -5.98 -33.50 -27.31
CA SER A 156 -5.90 -32.07 -27.05
C SER A 156 -5.85 -31.81 -25.56
N SER A 157 -4.96 -30.93 -25.15
CA SER A 157 -4.81 -30.52 -23.75
C SER A 157 -4.46 -29.03 -23.64
N VAL A 158 -4.95 -28.40 -22.57
CA VAL A 158 -4.54 -27.03 -22.23
C VAL A 158 -3.44 -27.12 -21.18
N ILE A 159 -2.30 -26.50 -21.48
CA ILE A 159 -1.16 -26.39 -20.57
C ILE A 159 -0.89 -24.93 -20.25
N THR A 160 -0.42 -24.66 -19.02
CA THR A 160 0.05 -23.33 -18.63
C THR A 160 1.46 -23.44 -18.08
N SER A 161 2.37 -22.63 -18.61
CA SER A 161 3.77 -22.54 -18.15
C SER A 161 4.14 -21.09 -17.90
N VAL A 162 5.13 -20.87 -17.02
CA VAL A 162 5.62 -19.54 -16.65
C VAL A 162 7.06 -19.39 -17.08
N TYR A 163 7.38 -18.22 -17.64
CA TYR A 163 8.68 -17.91 -18.20
C TYR A 163 9.13 -16.53 -17.76
N GLU A 164 10.45 -16.32 -17.78
CA GLU A 164 11.07 -15.01 -17.75
C GLU A 164 11.80 -14.71 -19.06
N VAL A 165 11.81 -13.45 -19.47
CA VAL A 165 12.49 -12.95 -20.68
C VAL A 165 13.11 -11.58 -20.38
N SER A 166 14.18 -11.22 -21.10
CA SER A 166 14.79 -9.90 -21.01
C SER A 166 14.59 -9.12 -22.31
N VAL A 167 14.14 -7.87 -22.18
CA VAL A 167 13.89 -6.93 -23.29
C VAL A 167 14.80 -5.72 -23.11
N TYR A 168 15.45 -5.29 -24.19
CA TYR A 168 16.08 -3.98 -24.27
C TYR A 168 15.14 -2.99 -24.96
N VAL A 169 15.06 -1.77 -24.44
CA VAL A 169 14.28 -0.66 -25.01
C VAL A 169 15.25 0.47 -25.36
N ASP A 170 15.21 1.01 -26.58
CA ASP A 170 16.10 2.11 -26.93
C ASP A 170 15.50 3.51 -26.62
N ASP A 171 16.24 4.58 -26.91
CA ASP A 171 15.78 5.96 -26.68
C ASP A 171 14.57 6.38 -27.54
N ALA A 172 14.29 5.64 -28.63
CA ALA A 172 13.12 5.85 -29.47
C ALA A 172 11.90 5.05 -29.00
N GLY A 173 12.08 4.14 -28.03
CA GLY A 173 11.05 3.21 -27.55
C GLY A 173 10.96 1.92 -28.37
N ASP A 174 11.91 1.67 -29.28
CA ASP A 174 11.99 0.42 -30.02
C ASP A 174 12.52 -0.70 -29.11
N MET A 175 12.03 -1.92 -29.31
CA MET A 175 12.22 -3.03 -28.37
C MET A 175 12.80 -4.26 -29.05
N VAL A 176 13.66 -4.98 -28.33
CA VAL A 176 14.21 -6.26 -28.78
C VAL A 176 14.37 -7.23 -27.61
N ILE A 177 14.01 -8.49 -27.84
CA ILE A 177 14.26 -9.59 -26.91
C ILE A 177 15.75 -9.91 -26.96
N ILE A 178 16.43 -9.79 -25.82
CA ILE A 178 17.88 -10.01 -25.68
C ILE A 178 18.24 -11.29 -24.91
N GLN A 179 17.24 -11.98 -24.36
CA GLN A 179 17.39 -13.30 -23.74
C GLN A 179 16.19 -14.17 -24.09
N SER A 180 16.39 -15.43 -24.50
CA SER A 180 15.27 -16.35 -24.77
C SER A 180 14.47 -16.69 -23.50
N PRO A 181 13.19 -17.07 -23.66
CA PRO A 181 12.35 -17.47 -22.53
C PRO A 181 12.97 -18.57 -21.67
N THR A 182 13.04 -18.34 -20.37
CA THR A 182 13.55 -19.29 -19.37
C THR A 182 12.43 -19.70 -18.42
N ILE A 183 12.23 -21.01 -18.20
CA ILE A 183 11.16 -21.51 -17.32
C ILE A 183 11.38 -21.00 -15.89
N THR A 184 10.32 -20.48 -15.26
CA THR A 184 10.36 -19.96 -13.89
C THR A 184 9.08 -20.27 -13.11
N GLY A 185 9.00 -19.83 -11.86
CA GLY A 185 7.86 -20.02 -10.98
C GLY A 185 6.76 -18.96 -11.16
N LYS A 186 5.49 -19.37 -10.96
CA LYS A 186 4.35 -18.45 -10.91
C LYS A 186 4.35 -17.66 -9.60
N PRO A 187 4.11 -16.34 -9.61
CA PRO A 187 3.83 -15.59 -8.38
C PRO A 187 2.68 -16.21 -7.59
N GLN A 188 2.80 -16.20 -6.28
CA GLN A 188 1.83 -16.84 -5.38
C GLN A 188 1.03 -15.80 -4.60
N LYS A 189 -0.19 -16.20 -4.23
CA LYS A 189 -1.03 -15.42 -3.31
C LYS A 189 -0.25 -15.20 -2.01
N SER A 190 -0.14 -13.95 -1.59
CA SER A 190 0.45 -13.59 -0.29
C SER A 190 -0.35 -14.21 0.87
N GLY A 191 0.36 -14.62 1.93
CA GLY A 191 -0.23 -15.03 3.20
C GLY A 191 -0.65 -13.89 4.10
N TYR A 192 -0.62 -12.64 3.61
CA TYR A 192 -1.01 -11.46 4.38
C TYR A 192 -2.47 -11.56 4.86
N VAL A 193 -2.67 -11.28 6.14
CA VAL A 193 -3.98 -11.17 6.77
C VAL A 193 -4.06 -9.78 7.40
N PRO A 194 -4.99 -8.90 6.95
CA PRO A 194 -5.16 -7.59 7.56
C PRO A 194 -5.74 -7.73 8.97
N GLU A 195 -5.46 -6.75 9.82
CA GLU A 195 -6.10 -6.63 11.12
C GLU A 195 -7.61 -6.41 10.96
N THR A 196 -8.41 -7.18 11.68
CA THR A 196 -9.87 -7.07 11.66
C THR A 196 -10.32 -6.12 12.76
N ALA A 197 -11.30 -5.25 12.45
CA ALA A 197 -11.93 -4.42 13.47
C ALA A 197 -12.57 -5.31 14.56
N GLU A 198 -12.34 -4.96 15.82
CA GLU A 198 -12.94 -5.64 16.97
C GLU A 198 -13.87 -4.68 17.74
N PRO A 199 -14.95 -5.17 18.36
CA PRO A 199 -15.76 -4.37 19.25
C PRO A 199 -14.93 -3.91 20.46
N ASP A 200 -14.91 -2.61 20.72
CA ASP A 200 -14.16 -2.00 21.83
C ASP A 200 -15.04 -1.69 23.06
N GLY A 201 -16.32 -2.03 22.99
CA GLY A 201 -17.31 -1.81 24.06
C GLY A 201 -17.82 -0.38 24.18
N THR A 202 -17.48 0.51 23.24
CA THR A 202 -17.92 1.92 23.26
C THR A 202 -19.36 2.14 22.79
N VAL A 203 -19.92 1.18 22.04
CA VAL A 203 -21.30 1.20 21.55
C VAL A 203 -22.16 0.28 22.41
N SER A 204 -23.28 0.79 22.92
CA SER A 204 -24.20 0.00 23.76
C SER A 204 -24.97 -1.05 22.94
N ALA A 205 -25.59 -2.04 23.60
CA ALA A 205 -26.42 -3.03 22.91
C ALA A 205 -27.67 -2.42 22.26
N GLU A 206 -28.26 -1.40 22.88
CA GLU A 206 -29.39 -0.64 22.34
C GLU A 206 -28.96 0.12 21.08
N GLU A 207 -27.86 0.87 21.16
CA GLU A 207 -27.31 1.63 20.04
C GLU A 207 -26.86 0.71 18.88
N THR A 208 -26.29 -0.45 19.20
CA THR A 208 -25.97 -1.50 18.22
C THR A 208 -27.21 -1.97 17.46
N THR A 209 -28.33 -2.13 18.17
CA THR A 209 -29.59 -2.57 17.56
C THR A 209 -30.14 -1.48 16.64
N GLU A 210 -30.21 -0.24 17.11
CA GLU A 210 -30.68 0.91 16.31
C GLU A 210 -29.85 1.09 15.04
N ILE A 211 -28.52 1.03 15.14
CA ILE A 211 -27.63 1.16 13.99
C ILE A 211 -27.82 0.01 13.02
N THR A 212 -27.95 -1.22 13.52
CA THR A 212 -28.18 -2.41 12.67
C THR A 212 -29.50 -2.31 11.90
N GLU A 213 -30.57 -1.84 12.54
CA GLU A 213 -31.87 -1.62 11.90
C GLU A 213 -31.81 -0.50 10.85
N PHE A 214 -31.15 0.61 11.18
CA PHE A 214 -30.88 1.69 10.25
C PHE A 214 -30.12 1.19 9.01
N LEU A 215 -29.00 0.50 9.20
CA LEU A 215 -28.18 -0.03 8.11
C LEU A 215 -28.94 -1.07 7.29
N THR A 216 -29.75 -1.92 7.92
CA THR A 216 -30.59 -2.90 7.22
C THR A 216 -31.59 -2.22 6.29
N THR A 217 -32.27 -1.19 6.79
CA THR A 217 -33.24 -0.41 6.01
C THR A 217 -32.55 0.34 4.88
N PHE A 218 -31.45 1.02 5.19
CA PHE A 218 -30.64 1.74 4.23
C PHE A 218 -30.16 0.81 3.10
N PHE A 219 -29.52 -0.30 3.43
CA PHE A 219 -28.97 -1.23 2.43
C PHE A 219 -30.04 -2.01 1.67
N THR A 220 -31.27 -2.11 2.18
CA THR A 220 -32.40 -2.61 1.40
C THR A 220 -32.79 -1.66 0.27
N LEU A 221 -32.73 -0.35 0.51
CA LEU A 221 -33.06 0.70 -0.46
C LEU A 221 -31.88 1.03 -1.40
N TYR A 222 -30.66 0.99 -0.88
CA TYR A 222 -29.46 1.58 -1.50
C TYR A 222 -29.20 1.17 -2.96
N PRO A 223 -29.36 -0.10 -3.39
CA PRO A 223 -29.06 -0.49 -4.77
C PRO A 223 -29.87 0.29 -5.82
N THR A 224 -31.12 0.65 -5.49
CA THR A 224 -32.06 1.33 -6.38
C THR A 224 -32.33 2.78 -6.00
N ALA A 225 -31.76 3.27 -4.90
CA ALA A 225 -31.97 4.61 -4.39
C ALA A 225 -31.59 5.67 -5.44
N THR A 226 -32.50 6.60 -5.70
CA THR A 226 -32.20 7.84 -6.42
C THR A 226 -31.34 8.77 -5.57
N GLU A 227 -30.70 9.77 -6.18
CA GLU A 227 -29.93 10.79 -5.44
C GLU A 227 -30.80 11.50 -4.37
N GLN A 228 -32.07 11.76 -4.69
CA GLN A 228 -33.00 12.37 -3.76
C GLN A 228 -33.31 11.46 -2.57
N GLU A 229 -33.59 10.18 -2.81
CA GLU A 229 -33.83 9.20 -1.74
C GLU A 229 -32.56 8.99 -0.89
N LEU A 230 -31.39 8.97 -1.53
CA LEU A 230 -30.11 8.79 -0.87
C LEU A 230 -29.79 9.95 0.09
N SER A 231 -30.15 11.18 -0.25
CA SER A 231 -29.91 12.38 0.58
C SER A 231 -30.56 12.35 1.97
N TYR A 232 -31.57 11.50 2.17
CA TYR A 232 -32.19 11.29 3.49
C TYR A 232 -31.28 10.47 4.42
N TYR A 233 -30.49 9.55 3.86
CA TYR A 233 -29.65 8.62 4.63
C TYR A 233 -28.16 8.99 4.60
N VAL A 234 -27.71 9.64 3.54
CA VAL A 234 -26.30 9.90 3.25
C VAL A 234 -26.07 11.40 3.08
N SER A 235 -24.93 11.87 3.56
CA SER A 235 -24.50 13.27 3.46
C SER A 235 -23.06 13.35 2.96
N GLY A 236 -22.69 14.51 2.41
CA GLY A 236 -21.31 14.78 1.98
C GLY A 236 -20.80 13.95 0.79
N GLY A 237 -21.68 13.19 0.12
CA GLY A 237 -21.29 12.29 -0.96
C GLY A 237 -20.59 11.01 -0.49
N ALA A 238 -20.82 10.59 0.76
CA ALA A 238 -20.14 9.42 1.35
C ALA A 238 -20.39 8.11 0.59
N LEU A 239 -21.51 8.00 -0.12
CA LEU A 239 -21.86 6.86 -0.94
C LEU A 239 -22.46 7.34 -2.28
N PRO A 240 -22.05 6.76 -3.43
CA PRO A 240 -22.59 7.10 -4.74
C PRO A 240 -23.93 6.40 -5.01
N VAL A 241 -24.71 6.93 -5.96
CA VAL A 241 -25.87 6.21 -6.53
C VAL A 241 -25.37 4.99 -7.31
N ILE A 242 -25.96 3.80 -7.05
CA ILE A 242 -25.61 2.57 -7.76
C ILE A 242 -26.48 2.41 -9.02
N GLY A 243 -27.81 2.49 -8.88
CA GLY A 243 -28.73 2.30 -10.00
C GLY A 243 -28.79 0.86 -10.51
N ASN A 244 -28.77 -0.12 -9.61
CA ASN A 244 -28.84 -1.53 -9.94
C ASN A 244 -30.07 -2.19 -9.30
N ASP A 245 -31.08 -2.49 -10.12
CA ASP A 245 -32.34 -3.11 -9.74
C ASP A 245 -32.27 -4.63 -9.58
N SER A 246 -31.19 -5.27 -10.03
CA SER A 246 -31.01 -6.72 -9.90
C SER A 246 -30.56 -7.14 -8.50
N TYR A 247 -30.08 -6.21 -7.67
CA TYR A 247 -29.54 -6.49 -6.35
C TYR A 247 -30.62 -6.48 -5.28
N VAL A 248 -30.80 -7.62 -4.63
CA VAL A 248 -31.71 -7.79 -3.50
C VAL A 248 -30.90 -7.95 -2.23
N PHE A 249 -31.17 -7.12 -1.22
CA PHE A 249 -30.51 -7.21 0.07
C PHE A 249 -30.75 -8.58 0.72
N ALA A 250 -29.67 -9.24 1.12
CA ALA A 250 -29.68 -10.56 1.73
C ALA A 250 -29.27 -10.53 3.22
N GLY A 251 -28.46 -9.55 3.65
CA GLY A 251 -28.12 -9.40 5.05
C GLY A 251 -26.86 -8.58 5.32
N LEU A 252 -26.65 -8.27 6.60
CA LEU A 252 -25.40 -7.75 7.14
C LEU A 252 -24.59 -8.91 7.73
N VAL A 253 -23.26 -8.87 7.56
CA VAL A 253 -22.33 -9.89 8.01
C VAL A 253 -21.26 -9.25 8.89
N ASN A 254 -21.11 -9.80 10.10
CA ASN A 254 -20.13 -9.41 11.12
C ASN A 254 -20.00 -7.88 11.31
N PRO A 255 -21.11 -7.15 11.58
CA PRO A 255 -21.00 -5.74 11.87
C PRO A 255 -20.21 -5.51 13.16
N VAL A 256 -19.28 -4.56 13.12
CA VAL A 256 -18.49 -4.09 14.26
C VAL A 256 -18.63 -2.58 14.35
N PHE A 257 -19.11 -2.10 15.49
CA PHE A 257 -19.33 -0.68 15.74
C PHE A 257 -18.38 -0.18 16.82
N THR A 258 -17.77 0.98 16.58
CA THR A 258 -16.91 1.69 17.54
C THR A 258 -17.31 3.15 17.58
N LYS A 259 -17.26 3.78 18.75
CA LYS A 259 -17.77 5.13 18.98
C LYS A 259 -16.69 6.03 19.53
N ASN A 260 -16.58 7.22 18.94
CA ASN A 260 -15.71 8.29 19.39
C ASN A 260 -16.52 9.60 19.46
N GLY A 261 -16.86 10.00 20.68
CA GLY A 261 -17.81 11.09 20.91
C GLY A 261 -19.19 10.76 20.32
N ASP A 262 -19.68 11.62 19.43
CA ASP A 262 -20.98 11.47 18.77
C ASP A 262 -20.91 10.72 17.43
N ALA A 263 -19.71 10.32 17.01
CA ALA A 263 -19.50 9.60 15.75
C ALA A 263 -19.32 8.10 16.00
N VAL A 264 -20.02 7.28 15.23
CA VAL A 264 -19.85 5.82 15.23
C VAL A 264 -19.21 5.39 13.92
N THR A 265 -18.16 4.59 13.99
CA THR A 265 -17.58 3.90 12.84
C THR A 265 -18.15 2.49 12.77
N ALA A 266 -18.79 2.16 11.66
CA ALA A 266 -19.35 0.86 11.37
C ALA A 266 -18.51 0.12 10.32
N ASN A 267 -17.86 -0.96 10.73
CA ASN A 267 -17.23 -1.91 9.83
C ASN A 267 -18.21 -3.06 9.58
N VAL A 268 -18.69 -3.20 8.36
CA VAL A 268 -19.75 -4.17 8.04
C VAL A 268 -19.60 -4.72 6.63
N ALA A 269 -19.87 -6.01 6.46
CA ALA A 269 -20.06 -6.60 5.14
C ALA A 269 -21.57 -6.70 4.83
N VAL A 270 -21.96 -6.34 3.62
CA VAL A 270 -23.34 -6.39 3.13
C VAL A 270 -23.44 -7.42 2.03
N GLN A 271 -24.45 -8.29 2.09
CA GLN A 271 -24.74 -9.28 1.08
C GLN A 271 -25.90 -8.85 0.21
N TYR A 272 -25.71 -8.92 -1.11
CA TYR A 272 -26.73 -8.72 -2.13
C TYR A 272 -26.83 -9.96 -3.01
N LEU A 273 -28.03 -10.50 -3.22
CA LEU A 273 -28.27 -11.47 -4.27
C LEU A 273 -28.46 -10.73 -5.60
N ASP A 274 -27.56 -10.94 -6.55
CA ASP A 274 -27.75 -10.49 -7.93
C ASP A 274 -28.68 -11.46 -8.66
N GLN A 275 -29.92 -11.03 -8.90
CA GLN A 275 -30.94 -11.85 -9.56
C GLN A 275 -30.59 -12.22 -11.00
N ARG A 276 -29.69 -11.49 -11.66
CA ARG A 276 -29.28 -11.77 -13.05
C ARG A 276 -28.27 -12.92 -13.12
N THR A 277 -27.33 -12.95 -12.19
CA THR A 277 -26.22 -13.91 -12.20
C THR A 277 -26.40 -15.05 -11.20
N GLY A 278 -27.30 -14.88 -10.22
CA GLY A 278 -27.47 -15.79 -9.08
C GLY A 278 -26.36 -15.69 -8.04
N MET A 279 -25.37 -14.80 -8.22
CA MET A 279 -24.26 -14.60 -7.30
C MET A 279 -24.72 -13.81 -6.06
N THR A 280 -24.31 -14.24 -4.87
CA THR A 280 -24.36 -13.37 -3.68
C THR A 280 -23.10 -12.50 -3.67
N GLN A 281 -23.26 -11.23 -4.04
CA GLN A 281 -22.21 -10.22 -3.96
C GLN A 281 -22.03 -9.78 -2.51
N VAL A 282 -20.79 -9.85 -2.01
CA VAL A 282 -20.43 -9.32 -0.69
C VAL A 282 -19.70 -7.99 -0.89
N SER A 283 -20.17 -6.93 -0.25
CA SER A 283 -19.55 -5.60 -0.29
C SER A 283 -19.17 -5.17 1.13
N GLN A 284 -17.90 -4.82 1.33
CA GLN A 284 -17.40 -4.39 2.64
C GLN A 284 -17.38 -2.87 2.74
N PHE A 285 -17.84 -2.33 3.87
CA PHE A 285 -17.90 -0.90 4.13
C PHE A 285 -17.29 -0.55 5.48
N THR A 286 -16.58 0.58 5.50
CA THR A 286 -16.30 1.35 6.72
C THR A 286 -17.12 2.64 6.60
N LEU A 287 -18.20 2.73 7.39
CA LEU A 287 -19.12 3.87 7.36
C LEU A 287 -18.94 4.73 8.59
N HIS A 288 -19.02 6.04 8.44
CA HIS A 288 -19.11 6.98 9.56
C HIS A 288 -20.56 7.40 9.74
N LEU A 289 -21.09 7.18 10.94
CA LEU A 289 -22.47 7.41 11.32
C LEU A 289 -22.55 8.51 12.35
N ARG A 290 -23.55 9.39 12.20
CA ARG A 290 -23.93 10.38 13.20
C ARG A 290 -25.43 10.53 13.26
N GLN A 291 -25.94 10.90 14.43
CA GLN A 291 -27.34 11.30 14.53
C GLN A 291 -27.51 12.76 14.09
N VAL A 292 -28.44 12.98 13.18
CA VAL A 292 -28.87 14.31 12.71
C VAL A 292 -30.37 14.39 12.94
N GLU A 293 -30.80 15.33 13.79
CA GLU A 293 -32.22 15.53 14.16
C GLU A 293 -32.87 14.23 14.69
N GLY A 294 -32.11 13.41 15.41
CA GLY A 294 -32.57 12.14 15.99
C GLY A 294 -32.57 10.96 15.02
N ASN A 295 -32.13 11.13 13.77
CA ASN A 295 -32.01 10.04 12.80
C ASN A 295 -30.54 9.75 12.47
N TRP A 296 -30.20 8.47 12.34
CA TRP A 296 -28.88 8.07 11.86
C TRP A 296 -28.67 8.54 10.41
N LYS A 297 -27.46 9.03 10.12
CA LYS A 297 -26.99 9.35 8.78
C LYS A 297 -25.56 8.88 8.58
N ILE A 298 -25.26 8.47 7.35
CA ILE A 298 -23.91 8.16 6.87
C ILE A 298 -23.26 9.46 6.39
N SER A 299 -22.04 9.74 6.84
CA SER A 299 -21.24 10.91 6.45
C SER A 299 -19.84 10.51 6.02
N CYS A 300 -19.16 11.43 5.32
CA CYS A 300 -17.72 11.37 5.09
C CYS A 300 -16.94 11.60 6.39
#